data_AF-A0A2V3HS48-F1
#
_entry.id   AF-A0A2V3HS48-F1
#
_cell.length_a   1.000
_cell.length_b   1.000
_cell.length_c   1.000
_cell.angle_alpha   90.00
_cell.angle_beta   90.00
_cell.angle_gamma   90.00
#
_symmetry.space_group_name_H-M   'P 1'
#
loop_
_entity.id
_entity.type
_entity.pdbx_description
1 polymer ?
#
loop_
_entity_poly.entity_id
_entity_poly.type
_entity_poly.pdbx_seq_one_letter_code
_entity_poly.pdbx_strand_id
1 'polypeptide(L)'
;MTGKQIVIRHPKTLSGLEAILASILRGPKELRRPLDDMNSMLWELMDGSNDFSTICSLMDSTFHERIAPVEERVRASIAKFYSLGLAVIRQSPLSNEWNVSARFDPTGVLEPPNEKLELDPEEE
;
A
#
# COMPACT_ATOMS: atom_id res chain seq x y z
N MET A 1 13.22 5.19 -3.31
CA MET A 1 11.86 5.67 -3.63
C MET A 1 11.73 5.70 -5.13
N THR A 2 10.71 5.07 -5.68
CA THR A 2 10.51 4.98 -7.13
C THR A 2 9.56 6.06 -7.65
N GLY A 3 8.72 6.64 -6.78
CA GLY A 3 7.72 7.64 -7.17
C GLY A 3 6.56 7.06 -7.98
N LYS A 4 6.44 5.73 -8.02
CA LYS A 4 5.43 5.00 -8.77
C LYS A 4 4.10 4.99 -8.00
N GLN A 5 2.99 4.84 -8.72
CA GLN A 5 1.69 4.65 -8.10
C GLN A 5 1.61 3.28 -7.43
N ILE A 6 1.23 3.27 -6.15
CA ILE A 6 1.01 2.04 -5.40
C ILE A 6 -0.46 1.63 -5.49
N VAL A 7 -0.71 0.34 -5.74
CA VAL A 7 -2.05 -0.24 -5.76
C VAL A 7 -2.15 -1.35 -4.73
N ILE A 8 -3.01 -1.16 -3.73
CA ILE A 8 -3.24 -2.17 -2.70
C ILE A 8 -4.29 -3.17 -3.21
N ARG A 9 -3.94 -4.46 -3.15
CA ARG A 9 -4.80 -5.58 -3.59
C ARG A 9 -5.22 -6.42 -2.39
N HIS A 10 -6.50 -6.76 -2.32
CA HIS A 10 -7.03 -7.70 -1.33
C HIS A 10 -7.89 -8.76 -2.03
N PRO A 11 -7.77 -10.04 -1.65
CA PRO A 11 -8.70 -11.06 -2.10
C PRO A 11 -10.08 -10.76 -1.52
N LYS A 12 -11.14 -10.92 -2.33
CA LYS A 12 -12.49 -10.81 -1.82
C LYS A 12 -12.82 -12.10 -1.07
N THR A 13 -13.03 -12.02 0.25
CA THR A 13 -13.53 -13.15 1.03
C THR A 13 -15.00 -13.38 0.67
N LEU A 14 -15.26 -14.16 -0.39
CA LEU A 14 -16.60 -14.58 -0.76
C LEU A 14 -17.00 -15.75 0.13
N SER A 15 -18.00 -15.55 1.00
CA SER A 15 -18.64 -16.68 1.68
C SER A 15 -19.49 -17.48 0.68
N GLY A 16 -19.69 -18.80 0.89
CA GLY A 16 -20.16 -19.74 -0.16
C GLY A 16 -21.45 -19.35 -0.92
N LEU A 17 -22.34 -18.55 -0.33
CA LEU A 17 -23.52 -18.00 -1.01
C LEU A 17 -23.19 -16.83 -1.96
N GLU A 18 -22.21 -15.99 -1.61
CA GLU A 18 -21.73 -14.89 -2.45
C GLU A 18 -20.89 -15.38 -3.63
N ALA A 19 -20.21 -16.53 -3.49
CA ALA A 19 -19.43 -17.14 -4.59
C ALA A 19 -20.33 -17.62 -5.74
N ILE A 20 -21.50 -18.15 -5.43
CA ILE A 20 -22.52 -18.56 -6.42
C ILE A 20 -23.09 -17.33 -7.14
N LEU A 21 -23.40 -16.25 -6.40
CA LEU A 21 -23.87 -15.00 -6.99
C LEU A 21 -22.79 -14.29 -7.83
N ALA A 22 -21.53 -14.32 -7.38
CA ALA A 22 -20.40 -13.72 -8.09
C ALA A 22 -20.07 -14.43 -9.40
N SER A 23 -20.25 -15.76 -9.47
CA SER A 23 -20.06 -16.51 -10.72
C SER A 23 -21.15 -16.17 -11.75
N ILE A 24 -22.38 -15.96 -11.30
CA ILE A 24 -23.51 -15.52 -12.14
C ILE A 24 -23.31 -14.06 -12.62
N LEU A 25 -22.74 -13.19 -11.78
CA LEU A 25 -22.58 -11.76 -12.06
C LEU A 25 -21.19 -11.36 -12.60
N ARG A 26 -20.26 -12.29 -12.83
CA ARG A 26 -18.86 -12.01 -13.23
C ARG A 26 -18.21 -10.89 -12.40
N GLY A 27 -18.47 -10.89 -11.10
CA GLY A 27 -17.93 -9.88 -10.19
C GLY A 27 -16.41 -9.99 -10.05
N PRO A 28 -15.67 -8.88 -9.86
CA PRO A 28 -14.23 -8.91 -9.69
C PRO A 28 -13.84 -9.74 -8.45
N LYS A 29 -12.89 -10.67 -8.64
CA LYS A 29 -12.40 -11.60 -7.59
C LYS A 29 -11.54 -10.93 -6.52
N GLU A 30 -11.07 -9.73 -6.80
CA GLU A 30 -10.20 -8.96 -5.93
C GLU A 30 -10.63 -7.49 -5.86
N LEU A 31 -10.27 -6.85 -4.76
CA LEU A 31 -10.42 -5.42 -4.58
C LEU A 31 -9.08 -4.73 -4.83
N ARG A 32 -9.08 -3.76 -5.75
CA ARG A 32 -7.93 -2.90 -6.03
C ARG A 32 -8.21 -1.49 -5.53
N ARG A 33 -7.29 -0.93 -4.75
CA ARG A 33 -7.35 0.44 -4.24
C ARG A 33 -6.07 1.17 -4.64
N PRO A 34 -6.08 1.93 -5.75
CA PRO A 34 -4.93 2.77 -6.10
C PRO A 34 -4.79 3.88 -5.07
N LEU A 35 -3.55 4.15 -4.66
CA LEU A 35 -3.21 5.30 -3.85
C LEU A 35 -2.96 6.52 -4.76
N ASP A 36 -3.16 7.71 -4.22
CA ASP A 36 -2.69 8.94 -4.85
C ASP A 36 -1.16 9.05 -4.77
N ASP A 37 -0.58 10.07 -5.38
CA ASP A 37 0.87 10.26 -5.47
C ASP A 37 1.52 10.42 -4.08
N MET A 38 0.93 11.22 -3.19
CA MET A 38 1.44 11.43 -1.84
C MET A 38 1.37 10.16 -0.99
N ASN A 39 0.25 9.46 -1.01
CA ASN A 39 0.05 8.23 -0.25
C ASN A 39 0.87 7.08 -0.83
N SER A 40 1.14 7.07 -2.13
CA SER A 40 2.07 6.12 -2.77
C SER A 40 3.51 6.34 -2.27
N MET A 41 3.97 7.60 -2.23
CA MET A 41 5.29 7.91 -1.70
C MET A 41 5.39 7.60 -0.20
N LEU A 42 4.38 7.98 0.58
CA LEU A 42 4.33 7.66 2.00
C LEU A 42 4.39 6.14 2.23
N TRP A 43 3.71 5.35 1.41
CA TRP A 43 3.77 3.89 1.46
C TRP A 43 5.19 3.36 1.28
N GLU A 44 5.92 3.85 0.28
CA GLU A 44 7.32 3.46 0.05
C GLU A 44 8.24 3.85 1.22
N LEU A 45 7.97 4.98 1.87
CA LEU A 45 8.74 5.48 3.01
C LEU A 45 8.50 4.69 4.31
N MET A 46 7.34 4.04 4.44
CA MET A 46 6.93 3.26 5.61
C MET A 46 7.41 1.79 5.56
N ASP A 47 8.61 1.55 5.04
CA ASP A 47 9.22 0.22 4.97
C ASP A 47 9.78 -0.30 6.31
N GLY A 48 9.72 0.52 7.36
CA GLY A 48 10.24 0.20 8.69
C GLY A 48 11.69 0.61 8.93
N SER A 49 12.33 1.28 7.97
CA SER A 49 13.68 1.86 8.12
C SER A 49 13.66 3.34 8.55
N ASN A 50 12.60 4.08 8.20
CA ASN A 50 12.48 5.52 8.50
C ASN A 50 11.64 5.79 9.75
N ASP A 51 12.05 6.80 10.53
CA ASP A 51 11.23 7.35 11.61
C ASP A 51 10.24 8.41 11.10
N PHE A 52 9.29 8.79 11.96
CA PHE A 52 8.25 9.75 11.60
C PHE A 52 8.80 11.12 11.18
N SER A 53 9.85 11.62 11.84
CA SER A 53 10.45 12.92 11.54
C SER A 53 11.11 12.92 10.15
N THR A 54 11.81 11.84 9.83
CA THR A 54 12.45 11.60 8.54
C THR A 54 11.41 11.53 7.44
N ILE A 55 10.31 10.78 7.66
CA ILE A 55 9.19 10.71 6.72
C ILE A 55 8.60 12.10 6.48
N CYS A 56 8.30 12.87 7.53
CA CYS A 56 7.76 14.23 7.38
C CYS A 56 8.71 15.13 6.58
N SER A 57 10.02 15.07 6.86
CA SER A 57 11.03 15.87 6.15
C SER A 57 11.11 15.51 4.65
N LEU A 58 11.06 14.22 4.31
CA LEU A 58 11.08 13.75 2.92
C LEU A 58 9.79 14.11 2.17
N MET A 59 8.64 13.97 2.83
CA MET A 59 7.35 14.35 2.29
C MET A 59 7.24 15.86 2.05
N ASP A 60 7.71 16.69 2.99
CA ASP A 60 7.73 18.15 2.87
C ASP A 60 8.64 18.60 1.73
N SER A 61 9.86 18.08 1.68
CA SER A 61 10.82 18.41 0.61
C SER A 61 10.40 17.91 -0.78
N THR A 62 9.48 16.95 -0.87
CA THR A 62 8.95 16.49 -2.16
C THR A 62 7.73 17.29 -2.59
N PHE A 63 6.76 17.50 -1.69
CA PHE A 63 5.45 18.04 -2.05
C PHE A 63 5.23 19.51 -1.66
N HIS A 64 6.10 20.07 -0.83
CA HIS A 64 6.13 21.48 -0.44
C HIS A 64 4.73 21.95 0.02
N GLU A 65 4.23 23.05 -0.55
CA GLU A 65 2.93 23.63 -0.21
C GLU A 65 1.74 22.66 -0.36
N ARG A 66 1.83 21.63 -1.22
CA ARG A 66 0.72 20.69 -1.45
C ARG A 66 0.44 19.81 -0.24
N ILE A 67 1.43 19.58 0.62
CA ILE A 67 1.31 18.74 1.82
C ILE A 67 1.23 19.54 3.11
N ALA A 68 1.40 20.86 3.06
CA ALA A 68 1.35 21.68 4.26
C ALA A 68 -0.05 21.64 4.93
N PRO A 69 -0.13 21.49 6.27
CA PRO A 69 0.96 21.22 7.20
C PRO A 69 1.34 19.73 7.24
N VAL A 70 2.64 19.43 7.03
CA VAL A 70 3.11 18.08 6.69
C VAL A 70 2.88 17.08 7.81
N GLU A 71 3.14 17.45 9.06
CA GLU A 71 3.01 16.53 10.18
C GLU A 71 1.57 16.04 10.36
N GLU A 72 0.60 16.93 10.32
CA GLU A 72 -0.82 16.59 10.45
C GLU A 72 -1.28 15.71 9.29
N ARG A 73 -0.84 16.02 8.07
CA ARG A 73 -1.23 15.29 6.85
C ARG A 73 -0.64 13.88 6.84
N VAL A 74 0.65 13.74 7.13
CA VAL A 74 1.33 12.44 7.24
C VAL A 74 0.72 11.62 8.38
N ARG A 75 0.51 12.23 9.55
CA ARG A 75 -0.11 11.55 10.70
C ARG A 75 -1.53 11.05 10.40
N ALA A 76 -2.34 11.84 9.69
CA ALA A 76 -3.68 11.45 9.28
C ALA A 76 -3.66 10.25 8.31
N SER A 77 -2.74 10.24 7.33
CA SER A 77 -2.58 9.11 6.41
C SER A 77 -2.09 7.85 7.12
N ILE A 78 -1.10 7.95 8.02
CA ILE A 78 -0.63 6.80 8.83
C ILE A 78 -1.77 6.24 9.69
N ALA A 79 -2.52 7.10 10.37
CA ALA A 79 -3.67 6.67 11.16
C ALA A 79 -4.73 5.96 10.29
N LYS A 80 -4.93 6.43 9.05
CA LYS A 80 -5.83 5.78 8.10
C LYS A 80 -5.33 4.39 7.74
N PHE A 81 -4.06 4.23 7.37
CA PHE A 81 -3.49 2.91 7.06
C PHE A 81 -3.54 1.96 8.25
N TYR A 82 -3.23 2.45 9.46
CA TYR A 82 -3.34 1.67 10.69
C TYR A 82 -4.78 1.20 10.93
N SER A 83 -5.78 2.09 10.82
CA SER A 83 -7.19 1.72 11.02
C SER A 83 -7.72 0.72 9.98
N LEU A 84 -7.11 0.68 8.79
CA LEU A 84 -7.42 -0.28 7.75
C LEU A 84 -6.67 -1.61 7.91
N GLY A 85 -5.81 -1.74 8.93
CA GLY A 85 -4.97 -2.92 9.14
C GLY A 85 -3.84 -3.07 8.12
N LEU A 86 -3.47 -1.98 7.44
CA LEU A 86 -2.46 -1.98 6.36
C LEU A 86 -1.05 -1.65 6.86
N ALA A 87 -0.94 -1.02 8.02
CA ALA A 87 0.32 -0.62 8.63
C ALA A 87 0.30 -0.86 10.13
N VAL A 88 1.48 -1.09 10.71
CA VAL A 88 1.67 -1.23 12.16
C VAL A 88 2.77 -0.26 12.59
N ILE A 89 2.57 0.40 13.72
CA ILE A 89 3.56 1.31 14.31
C ILE A 89 4.46 0.50 15.25
N ARG A 90 5.78 0.62 15.07
CA ARG A 90 6.78 -0.07 15.89
C ARG A 90 7.66 0.96 16.61
N GLN A 91 8.19 0.55 17.77
CA GLN A 91 9.15 1.33 18.57
C GLN A 91 10.61 0.99 18.23
N SER A 92 10.83 -0.07 17.47
CA SER A 92 12.15 -0.52 17.02
C SER A 92 12.14 -0.73 15.49
N PRO A 93 13.32 -0.66 14.83
CA PRO A 93 13.45 -0.97 13.39
C PRO A 93 13.05 -2.41 13.06
N LEU A 94 12.63 -2.65 11.82
CA LEU A 94 12.23 -3.99 11.35
C LEU A 94 13.42 -4.95 11.32
N SER A 95 13.29 -6.10 11.97
CA SER A 95 14.32 -7.13 12.12
C SER A 95 14.11 -8.31 11.15
N ASN A 96 13.88 -8.02 9.86
CA ASN A 96 13.57 -9.02 8.82
C ASN A 96 12.40 -9.95 9.13
N GLU A 97 11.55 -9.59 10.10
CA GLU A 97 10.38 -10.37 10.51
C GLU A 97 9.32 -10.41 9.41
N TRP A 98 9.23 -9.34 8.62
CA TRP A 98 8.28 -9.20 7.52
C TRP A 98 9.02 -8.96 6.21
N ASN A 99 8.49 -9.57 5.14
CA ASN A 99 8.90 -9.22 3.80
C ASN A 99 8.12 -7.98 3.34
N VAL A 100 8.84 -6.85 3.21
CA VAL A 100 8.32 -5.57 2.73
C VAL A 100 8.66 -5.31 1.27
N SER A 101 9.19 -6.31 0.55
CA SER A 101 9.51 -6.19 -0.87
C SER A 101 8.25 -5.93 -1.69
N ALA A 102 8.41 -5.14 -2.76
CA ALA A 102 7.32 -4.92 -3.71
C ALA A 102 6.79 -6.25 -4.27
N ARG A 103 5.50 -6.28 -4.62
CA ARG A 103 4.80 -7.42 -5.26
C ARG A 103 4.75 -8.72 -4.45
N PHE A 104 5.15 -8.72 -3.17
CA PHE A 104 5.00 -9.89 -2.31
C PHE A 104 3.54 -10.08 -1.88
N ASP A 105 2.92 -11.20 -2.27
CA ASP A 105 1.62 -11.65 -1.74
C ASP A 105 1.86 -12.75 -0.69
N PRO A 106 1.75 -12.45 0.61
CA PRO A 106 1.94 -13.46 1.66
C PRO A 106 0.85 -14.55 1.64
N THR A 107 -0.29 -14.31 1.00
CA THR A 107 -1.41 -15.26 0.94
C THR A 107 -1.27 -16.27 -0.20
N GLY A 108 -0.58 -15.89 -1.29
CA GLY A 108 -0.47 -16.67 -2.51
C GLY A 108 -1.81 -16.89 -3.24
N VAL A 109 -2.86 -16.15 -2.88
CA VAL A 109 -4.21 -16.31 -3.43
C VAL A 109 -4.47 -15.33 -4.58
N LEU A 110 -3.71 -14.24 -4.65
CA LEU A 110 -3.89 -13.25 -5.71
C LEU A 110 -3.38 -13.81 -7.04
N GLU A 111 -4.22 -13.70 -8.07
CA GLU A 111 -3.79 -13.96 -9.45
C GLU A 111 -2.64 -12.99 -9.81
N PRO A 112 -1.75 -13.35 -10.76
CA PRO A 112 -0.75 -12.43 -11.27
C PRO A 112 -1.41 -11.12 -11.72
N PRO A 113 -0.74 -9.96 -11.54
CA PRO A 113 -1.29 -8.70 -12.01
C PRO A 113 -1.58 -8.78 -13.51
N ASN A 114 -2.69 -8.18 -13.94
CA ASN A 114 -3.06 -8.15 -15.36
C ASN A 114 -1.96 -7.45 -16.17
N GLU A 115 -1.51 -8.05 -17.27
CA GLU A 115 -0.49 -7.50 -18.17
C GLU A 115 -0.80 -6.06 -18.64
N LYS A 116 -2.09 -5.70 -18.71
CA LYS A 116 -2.56 -4.35 -19.04
C LYS A 116 -2.27 -3.29 -17.97
N LEU A 117 -1.82 -3.66 -16.77
CA LEU A 117 -1.45 -2.69 -15.74
C LEU A 117 -0.10 -2.00 -16.03
N GLU A 118 0.61 -2.39 -17.10
CA GLU A 118 1.92 -1.83 -17.45
C GLU A 118 2.87 -1.78 -16.24
N LEU A 119 2.85 -2.84 -15.42
CA LEU A 119 3.73 -2.92 -14.28
C LEU A 119 5.17 -3.06 -14.78
N ASP A 120 6.08 -2.28 -14.20
CA ASP A 120 7.49 -2.41 -14.53
C ASP A 120 8.00 -3.84 -14.28
N PRO A 121 8.99 -4.32 -15.06
CA PRO A 121 9.64 -5.60 -14.79
C PRO A 121 10.24 -5.63 -13.37
N GLU A 122 10.46 -6.84 -12.84
CA GLU A 122 11.23 -7.02 -11.60
C GLU A 122 12.61 -6.40 -11.79
N GLU A 123 13.00 -5.48 -10.90
CA GLU A 123 14.39 -5.07 -10.79
C GLU A 123 15.13 -6.23 -10.11
N GLU A 124 15.99 -6.92 -10.87
CA GLU A 124 16.87 -8.03 -10.42
C GLU A 124 17.84 -7.61 -9.30
#